data_AF-A0A7S3RU01-F1
#
_entry.id   AF-A0A7S3RU01-F1
#
_cell.length_a   1.000
_cell.length_b   1.000
_cell.length_c   1.000
_cell.angle_alpha   90.00
_cell.angle_beta   90.00
_cell.angle_gamma   90.00
#
_symmetry.space_group_name_H-M   'P 1'
#
loop_
_entity.id
_entity.type
_entity.pdbx_description
1 polymer ?
#
loop_
_entity_poly.entity_id
_entity_poly.type
_entity_poly.pdbx_seq_one_letter_code
_entity_poly.pdbx_strand_id
1 'polypeptide(L)'
;MQQPLWETIDAPRPPSEAVTVLYGREDGKLKGVDEALLLDPPVALVDPHFRLRERDHEPTLRHIRAENAYADSVLEAMPGFSTTREGIFARLRASMPPPSPLLWRRGADAGGWEYSTRPSPAGPHPLYLRRRANAAAVELILDANAAPARLPSAHDPRMSYLGSVKGVSAFVPSPSGRYAAYTVDVTGEERFGLMVVELAPVPFLEGAGGESERPSEMVAHVADVDVDVAWGSDDSELYYASMDETGRPWRLHRLRL
;
A
#
# COMPACT_ATOMS: atom_id res chain seq x y z
N MET A 1 36.40 2.83 -33.21
CA MET A 1 34.99 2.97 -32.77
C MET A 1 35.01 3.94 -31.60
N GLN A 2 34.30 5.06 -31.66
CA GLN A 2 34.17 5.95 -30.49
C GLN A 2 33.34 5.23 -29.42
N GLN A 3 33.73 5.37 -28.15
CA GLN A 3 32.91 4.89 -27.04
C GLN A 3 31.57 5.62 -27.06
N PRO A 4 30.45 4.92 -26.86
CA PRO A 4 29.14 5.56 -26.81
C PRO A 4 29.04 6.49 -25.58
N LEU A 5 28.34 7.62 -25.75
CA LEU A 5 28.25 8.69 -24.74
C LEU A 5 27.78 8.22 -23.35
N TRP A 6 26.86 7.25 -23.30
CA TRP A 6 26.36 6.69 -22.05
C TRP A 6 27.42 5.91 -21.25
N GLU A 7 28.47 5.38 -21.89
CA GLU A 7 29.62 4.74 -21.21
C GLU A 7 30.58 5.75 -20.59
N THR A 8 30.42 7.05 -20.89
CA THR A 8 31.29 8.13 -20.37
C THR A 8 30.70 8.87 -19.17
N ILE A 9 29.49 8.50 -18.76
CA ILE A 9 28.83 9.09 -17.59
C ILE A 9 29.32 8.34 -16.36
N ASP A 10 29.90 9.07 -15.40
CA ASP A 10 30.41 8.49 -14.16
C ASP A 10 29.27 8.16 -13.20
N ALA A 11 29.26 6.91 -12.72
CA ALA A 11 28.38 6.50 -11.64
C ALA A 11 28.77 7.19 -10.32
N PRO A 12 27.81 7.63 -9.50
CA PRO A 12 28.10 8.21 -8.20
C PRO A 12 28.70 7.15 -7.29
N ARG A 13 29.62 7.57 -6.40
CA ARG A 13 30.20 6.67 -5.40
C ARG A 13 29.37 6.72 -4.12
N PRO A 14 29.03 5.56 -3.52
CA PRO A 14 28.34 5.55 -2.25
C PRO A 14 29.19 6.19 -1.15
N PRO A 15 28.57 6.87 -0.17
CA PRO A 15 29.27 7.23 1.06
C PRO A 15 29.83 5.96 1.71
N SER A 16 31.04 6.07 2.25
CA SER A 16 31.76 4.97 2.88
C SER A 16 32.12 5.36 4.30
N GLU A 17 31.64 4.58 5.26
CA GLU A 17 31.94 4.68 6.69
C GLU A 17 32.13 3.24 7.20
N ALA A 18 33.32 2.92 7.67
CA ALA A 18 33.63 1.58 8.18
C ALA A 18 32.86 1.32 9.49
N VAL A 19 31.83 0.48 9.42
CA VAL A 19 31.08 0.02 10.59
C VAL A 19 31.41 -1.44 10.86
N THR A 20 31.81 -1.76 12.09
CA THR A 20 32.02 -3.16 12.51
C THR A 20 30.69 -3.80 12.90
N VAL A 21 30.35 -4.90 12.23
CA VAL A 21 29.18 -5.73 12.49
C VAL A 21 29.63 -7.04 13.14
N LEU A 22 28.96 -7.42 14.23
CA LEU A 22 29.25 -8.63 14.98
C LEU A 22 28.29 -9.77 14.60
N TYR A 23 28.84 -10.95 14.35
CA TYR A 23 28.11 -12.19 14.04
C TYR A 23 28.40 -13.22 15.13
N GLY A 24 27.40 -13.51 15.98
CA GLY A 24 27.56 -14.35 17.17
C GLY A 24 26.92 -13.70 18.40
N ARG A 25 27.28 -14.19 19.59
CA ARG A 25 26.79 -13.68 20.87
C ARG A 25 27.14 -12.19 21.02
N GLU A 26 26.15 -11.36 21.35
CA GLU A 26 26.31 -9.94 21.65
C GLU A 26 25.41 -9.58 22.83
N ASP A 27 25.99 -9.05 23.91
CA ASP A 27 25.26 -8.81 25.15
C ASP A 27 24.08 -7.86 24.95
N GLY A 28 22.91 -8.27 25.45
CA GLY A 28 21.67 -7.49 25.36
C GLY A 28 21.00 -7.51 23.98
N LYS A 29 21.50 -8.28 22.99
CA LYS A 29 20.85 -8.44 21.68
C LYS A 29 20.40 -9.87 21.43
N LEU A 30 19.11 -10.03 21.14
CA LEU A 30 18.55 -11.31 20.70
C LEU A 30 18.95 -11.58 19.24
N LYS A 31 19.89 -12.50 19.02
CA LYS A 31 20.37 -12.89 17.68
C LYS A 31 20.01 -14.33 17.26
N GLY A 32 19.21 -15.02 18.06
CA GLY A 32 18.74 -16.37 17.80
C GLY A 32 17.81 -16.85 18.94
N VAL A 33 17.08 -17.94 18.69
CA VAL A 33 16.22 -18.58 19.71
C VAL A 33 17.00 -19.50 20.65
N ASP A 34 18.15 -20.00 20.20
CA ASP A 34 19.06 -20.84 20.97
C ASP A 34 20.45 -20.19 20.98
N GLU A 35 20.82 -19.64 22.12
CA GLU A 35 22.10 -18.95 22.29
C GLU A 35 23.31 -19.90 22.22
N ALA A 36 23.10 -21.21 22.44
CA ALA A 36 24.18 -22.20 22.37
C ALA A 36 24.67 -22.42 20.92
N LEU A 37 23.87 -22.02 19.94
CA LEU A 37 24.22 -22.10 18.51
C LEU A 37 24.94 -20.84 18.01
N LEU A 38 25.07 -19.80 18.82
CA LEU A 38 25.75 -18.56 18.42
C LEU A 38 27.27 -18.72 18.54
N LEU A 39 28.00 -18.13 17.58
CA LEU A 39 29.46 -18.01 17.67
C LEU A 39 29.85 -17.24 18.93
N ASP A 40 30.74 -17.83 19.74
CA ASP A 40 31.24 -17.24 20.99
C ASP A 40 32.75 -17.58 21.13
N PRO A 41 33.65 -16.60 20.92
CA PRO A 41 33.39 -15.17 20.73
C PRO A 41 32.75 -14.85 19.36
N PRO A 42 32.05 -13.71 19.22
CA PRO A 42 31.48 -13.29 17.94
C PRO A 42 32.57 -12.95 16.92
N VAL A 43 32.25 -13.13 15.63
CA VAL A 43 33.09 -12.72 14.51
C VAL A 43 32.78 -11.28 14.11
N ALA A 44 33.83 -10.45 13.99
CA ALA A 44 33.72 -9.06 13.58
C ALA A 44 34.03 -8.89 12.09
N LEU A 45 33.11 -8.31 11.32
CA LEU A 45 33.32 -7.93 9.92
C LEU A 45 33.11 -6.43 9.76
N VAL A 46 33.88 -5.80 8.87
CA VAL A 46 33.73 -4.38 8.55
C VAL A 46 32.86 -4.22 7.31
N ASP A 47 31.76 -3.48 7.45
CA ASP A 47 30.90 -3.07 6.36
C ASP A 47 31.07 -1.56 6.12
N PRO A 48 31.72 -1.16 5.01
CA PRO A 48 31.92 0.25 4.68
C PRO A 48 30.62 0.97 4.25
N HIS A 49 29.54 0.25 3.98
CA HIS A 49 28.30 0.81 3.45
C HIS A 49 27.11 0.59 4.39
N PHE A 50 27.36 0.17 5.62
CA PHE A 50 26.32 -0.17 6.59
C PHE A 50 25.28 0.93 6.77
N ARG A 51 25.69 2.21 6.73
CA ARG A 51 24.81 3.38 6.89
C ARG A 51 23.80 3.58 5.77
N LEU A 52 23.98 2.93 4.61
CA LEU A 52 23.01 3.01 3.51
C LEU A 52 21.66 2.38 3.86
N ARG A 53 21.58 1.56 4.93
CA ARG A 53 20.32 1.01 5.44
C ARG A 53 19.41 2.05 6.11
N GLU A 54 19.96 3.18 6.54
CA GLU A 54 19.24 4.18 7.31
C GLU A 54 18.45 5.09 6.37
N ARG A 55 17.12 4.90 6.34
CA ARG A 55 16.23 5.55 5.37
C ARG A 55 16.23 7.09 5.44
N ASP A 56 16.41 7.64 6.64
CA ASP A 56 16.33 9.09 6.90
C ASP A 56 17.73 9.74 6.97
N HIS A 57 18.79 8.97 6.70
CA HIS A 57 20.16 9.45 6.75
C HIS A 57 20.47 10.30 5.51
N GLU A 58 20.75 11.59 5.70
CA GLU A 58 20.91 12.55 4.59
C GLU A 58 21.99 12.16 3.57
N PRO A 59 23.18 11.65 3.95
CA PRO A 59 24.14 11.10 2.98
C PRO A 59 23.58 9.96 2.12
N THR A 60 22.75 9.08 2.69
CA THR A 60 22.07 8.00 1.96
C THR A 60 21.08 8.58 0.96
N LEU A 61 20.21 9.51 1.40
CA LEU A 61 19.24 10.17 0.53
C LEU A 61 19.89 10.95 -0.61
N ARG A 62 20.98 11.67 -0.33
CA ARG A 62 21.77 12.36 -1.35
C ARG A 62 22.35 11.38 -2.38
N HIS A 63 22.86 10.23 -1.93
CA HIS A 63 23.39 9.20 -2.82
C HIS A 63 22.30 8.58 -3.69
N ILE A 64 21.12 8.24 -3.14
CA ILE A 64 19.97 7.74 -3.90
C ILE A 64 19.54 8.75 -4.98
N ARG A 65 19.47 10.05 -4.65
CA ARG A 65 19.16 11.09 -5.64
C ARG A 65 20.21 11.15 -6.76
N ALA A 66 21.49 10.99 -6.42
CA ALA A 66 22.57 10.96 -7.41
C ALA A 66 22.50 9.71 -8.31
N GLU A 67 22.18 8.55 -7.75
CA GLU A 67 21.98 7.30 -8.52
C GLU A 67 20.79 7.41 -9.47
N ASN A 68 19.68 8.00 -9.02
CA ASN A 68 18.52 8.26 -9.89
C ASN A 68 18.89 9.20 -11.06
N ALA A 69 19.60 10.30 -10.78
CA ALA A 69 20.04 11.25 -11.81
C ALA A 69 21.05 10.62 -12.79
N TYR A 70 21.93 9.75 -12.29
CA TYR A 70 22.84 8.96 -13.11
C TYR A 70 22.09 8.02 -14.04
N ALA A 71 21.13 7.25 -13.50
CA ALA A 71 20.28 6.37 -14.30
C ALA A 71 19.54 7.16 -15.39
N ASP A 72 18.92 8.30 -15.05
CA ASP A 72 18.24 9.16 -16.01
C ASP A 72 19.18 9.63 -17.14
N SER A 73 20.40 10.06 -16.79
CA SER A 73 21.39 10.54 -17.75
C SER A 73 21.87 9.43 -18.69
N VAL A 74 22.12 8.23 -18.16
CA VAL A 74 22.52 7.05 -18.95
C VAL A 74 21.41 6.65 -19.91
N LEU A 75 20.16 6.61 -19.43
CA LEU A 75 19.00 6.25 -20.25
C LEU A 75 18.73 7.28 -21.35
N GLU A 76 18.93 8.57 -21.07
CA GLU A 76 18.80 9.64 -22.07
C GLU A 76 19.88 9.56 -23.15
N ALA A 77 21.13 9.29 -22.75
CA ALA A 77 22.26 9.17 -23.68
C ALA A 77 22.24 7.86 -24.51
N MET A 78 21.40 6.89 -24.16
CA MET A 78 21.31 5.60 -24.84
C MET A 78 20.49 5.72 -26.15
N PRO A 79 21.10 5.52 -27.33
CA PRO A 79 20.42 5.72 -28.61
C PRO A 79 19.18 4.83 -28.75
N GLY A 80 18.03 5.45 -29.02
CA GLY A 80 16.77 4.75 -29.27
C GLY A 80 16.03 4.27 -28.02
N PHE A 81 16.58 4.43 -26.80
CA PHE A 81 15.95 3.95 -25.57
C PHE A 81 14.54 4.53 -25.36
N SER A 82 14.38 5.85 -25.46
CA SER A 82 13.08 6.52 -25.29
C SER A 82 12.04 6.01 -26.29
N THR A 83 12.41 5.89 -27.57
CA THR A 83 11.53 5.36 -28.62
C THR A 83 11.12 3.92 -28.35
N THR A 84 12.07 3.06 -27.95
CA THR A 84 11.77 1.67 -27.59
C THR A 84 10.87 1.58 -26.37
N ARG A 85 11.13 2.39 -25.33
CA ARG A 85 10.30 2.47 -24.12
C ARG A 85 8.87 2.89 -24.45
N GLU A 86 8.71 3.95 -25.23
CA GLU A 86 7.40 4.44 -25.67
C GLU A 86 6.67 3.43 -26.54
N GLY A 87 7.37 2.77 -27.48
CA GLY A 87 6.79 1.71 -28.32
C GLY A 87 6.32 0.50 -27.50
N ILE A 88 7.10 0.07 -26.51
CA ILE A 88 6.70 -1.00 -25.57
C ILE A 88 5.47 -0.56 -24.78
N PHE A 89 5.49 0.65 -24.22
CA PHE A 89 4.39 1.16 -23.42
C PHE A 89 3.08 1.32 -24.22
N ALA A 90 3.16 1.86 -25.44
CA ALA A 90 2.03 1.98 -26.35
C ALA A 90 1.46 0.59 -26.69
N ARG A 91 2.31 -0.40 -26.96
CA ARG A 91 1.89 -1.78 -27.22
C ARG A 91 1.24 -2.41 -25.98
N LEU A 92 1.81 -2.23 -24.80
CA LEU A 92 1.21 -2.74 -23.55
C LEU A 92 -0.17 -2.14 -23.31
N ARG A 93 -0.33 -0.82 -23.50
CA ARG A 93 -1.64 -0.16 -23.38
C ARG A 93 -2.64 -0.66 -24.43
N ALA A 94 -2.22 -0.78 -25.69
CA ALA A 94 -3.08 -1.24 -26.78
C ALA A 94 -3.51 -2.71 -26.61
N SER A 95 -2.68 -3.52 -25.97
CA SER A 95 -2.99 -4.91 -25.63
C SER A 95 -3.88 -5.06 -24.39
N MET A 96 -4.19 -3.98 -23.65
CA MET A 96 -5.11 -4.08 -22.52
C MET A 96 -6.50 -4.40 -23.05
N PRO A 97 -7.13 -5.49 -22.59
CA PRO A 97 -8.50 -5.80 -23.01
C PRO A 97 -9.44 -4.69 -22.58
N PRO A 98 -10.58 -4.49 -23.28
CA PRO A 98 -11.64 -3.64 -22.75
C PRO A 98 -12.02 -4.14 -21.35
N PRO A 99 -12.48 -3.25 -20.46
CA PRO A 99 -12.87 -3.65 -19.11
C PRO A 99 -13.88 -4.79 -19.20
N SER A 100 -13.56 -5.91 -18.53
CA SER A 100 -14.47 -7.05 -18.40
C SER A 100 -15.83 -6.55 -17.88
N PRO A 101 -16.95 -7.20 -18.24
CA PRO A 101 -18.18 -7.05 -17.46
C PRO A 101 -17.87 -7.25 -15.99
N LEU A 102 -18.57 -6.49 -15.13
CA LEU A 102 -18.39 -6.56 -13.68
C LEU A 102 -18.62 -8.00 -13.21
N LEU A 103 -17.58 -8.57 -12.59
CA LEU A 103 -17.64 -9.90 -12.02
C LEU A 103 -18.14 -9.78 -10.58
N TRP A 104 -19.43 -10.02 -10.42
CA TRP A 104 -20.11 -9.99 -9.14
C TRP A 104 -19.73 -11.20 -8.29
N ARG A 105 -19.16 -10.93 -7.12
CA ARG A 105 -18.82 -11.94 -6.12
C ARG A 105 -19.81 -11.87 -4.96
N ARG A 106 -20.23 -13.04 -4.50
CA ARG A 106 -21.06 -13.21 -3.30
C ARG A 106 -20.20 -13.87 -2.23
N GLY A 107 -20.01 -13.21 -1.10
CA GLY A 107 -19.51 -13.87 0.11
C GLY A 107 -20.60 -14.77 0.69
N ALA A 108 -20.22 -15.88 1.34
CA ALA A 108 -21.18 -16.83 1.94
C ALA A 108 -22.17 -16.13 2.88
N ASP A 109 -21.70 -15.09 3.58
CA ASP A 109 -22.46 -14.34 4.57
C ASP A 109 -22.76 -12.91 4.13
N ALA A 110 -22.88 -12.62 2.83
CA ALA A 110 -22.99 -11.25 2.32
C ALA A 110 -24.38 -10.58 2.49
N GLY A 111 -25.26 -11.07 3.38
CA GLY A 111 -26.56 -10.41 3.64
C GLY A 111 -27.47 -10.23 2.40
N GLY A 112 -27.29 -11.05 1.36
CA GLY A 112 -27.97 -10.91 0.07
C GLY A 112 -27.40 -9.83 -0.85
N TRP A 113 -26.16 -9.41 -0.64
CA TRP A 113 -25.40 -8.49 -1.49
C TRP A 113 -24.39 -9.22 -2.38
N GLU A 114 -24.07 -8.59 -3.50
CA GLU A 114 -23.00 -8.95 -4.40
C GLU A 114 -22.08 -7.75 -4.59
N TYR A 115 -20.77 -8.00 -4.67
CA TYR A 115 -19.74 -6.96 -4.74
C TYR A 115 -18.91 -7.10 -6.01
N SER A 116 -18.45 -5.98 -6.54
CA SER A 116 -17.53 -5.95 -7.69
C SER A 116 -16.62 -4.73 -7.57
N THR A 117 -15.51 -4.76 -8.30
CA THR A 117 -14.68 -3.58 -8.52
C THR A 117 -14.73 -3.13 -9.98
N ARG A 118 -14.44 -1.86 -10.22
CA ARG A 118 -14.30 -1.27 -11.57
C ARG A 118 -13.10 -0.33 -11.59
N PRO A 119 -12.36 -0.19 -12.71
CA PRO A 119 -11.38 0.88 -12.86
C PRO A 119 -12.02 2.26 -12.63
N SER A 120 -11.30 3.14 -11.93
CA SER A 120 -11.72 4.53 -11.74
C SER A 120 -11.13 5.43 -12.83
N PRO A 121 -11.89 6.41 -13.37
CA PRO A 121 -11.31 7.46 -14.21
C PRO A 121 -10.50 8.48 -13.41
N ALA A 122 -10.70 8.56 -12.08
CA ALA A 122 -10.07 9.54 -11.21
C ALA A 122 -8.63 9.18 -10.80
N GLY A 123 -8.23 7.91 -10.96
CA GLY A 123 -6.91 7.46 -10.54
C GLY A 123 -6.70 5.95 -10.69
N PRO A 124 -5.52 5.45 -10.27
CA PRO A 124 -5.12 4.06 -10.50
C PRO A 124 -5.87 3.05 -9.63
N HIS A 125 -6.57 3.49 -8.58
CA HIS A 125 -7.26 2.58 -7.66
C HIS A 125 -8.73 2.37 -8.06
N PRO A 126 -9.33 1.22 -7.75
CA PRO A 126 -10.66 0.88 -8.23
C PRO A 126 -11.78 1.60 -7.47
N LEU A 127 -12.97 1.61 -8.09
CA LEU A 127 -14.24 1.83 -7.43
C LEU A 127 -14.75 0.48 -6.89
N TYR A 128 -15.19 0.46 -5.64
CA TYR A 128 -15.88 -0.68 -5.02
C TYR A 128 -17.40 -0.50 -5.12
N LEU A 129 -18.07 -1.50 -5.65
CA LEU A 129 -19.48 -1.49 -5.97
C LEU A 129 -20.20 -2.62 -5.26
N ARG A 130 -21.48 -2.42 -4.92
CA ARG A 130 -22.39 -3.50 -4.51
C ARG A 130 -23.71 -3.46 -5.27
N ARG A 131 -24.46 -4.55 -5.19
CA ARG A 131 -25.88 -4.60 -5.55
C ARG A 131 -26.59 -5.63 -4.71
N ARG A 132 -27.91 -5.53 -4.59
CA ARG A 132 -28.70 -6.67 -4.13
C ARG A 132 -28.51 -7.83 -5.09
N ALA A 133 -28.49 -9.04 -4.57
CA ALA A 133 -28.45 -10.29 -5.30
C ALA A 133 -29.29 -10.24 -6.59
N ASN A 134 -28.64 -10.37 -7.76
CA ASN A 134 -29.29 -10.33 -9.07
C ASN A 134 -30.07 -9.05 -9.42
N ALA A 135 -29.94 -7.97 -8.65
CA ALA A 135 -30.57 -6.70 -8.95
C ALA A 135 -29.84 -5.96 -10.08
N ALA A 136 -30.58 -5.14 -10.83
CA ALA A 136 -29.99 -4.25 -11.83
C ALA A 136 -29.37 -2.99 -11.19
N ALA A 137 -29.92 -2.53 -10.06
CA ALA A 137 -29.44 -1.36 -9.35
C ALA A 137 -28.09 -1.66 -8.68
N VAL A 138 -27.07 -0.89 -9.05
CA VAL A 138 -25.73 -0.93 -8.49
C VAL A 138 -25.56 0.28 -7.56
N GLU A 139 -24.74 0.12 -6.53
CA GLU A 139 -24.40 1.16 -5.56
C GLU A 139 -22.88 1.32 -5.47
N LEU A 140 -22.39 2.55 -5.35
CA LEU A 140 -20.99 2.85 -5.05
C LEU A 140 -20.75 2.77 -3.54
N ILE A 141 -19.73 2.04 -3.13
CA ILE A 141 -19.35 1.88 -1.72
C ILE A 141 -18.15 2.75 -1.37
N LEU A 142 -17.11 2.69 -2.21
CA LEU A 142 -15.83 3.33 -1.96
C LEU A 142 -15.17 3.68 -3.30
N ASP A 143 -14.81 4.94 -3.48
CA ASP A 143 -13.74 5.30 -4.40
C ASP A 143 -12.42 5.18 -3.65
N ALA A 144 -11.60 4.20 -4.02
CA ALA A 144 -10.33 3.95 -3.35
C ALA A 144 -9.34 5.11 -3.50
N ASN A 145 -9.45 5.93 -4.56
CA ASN A 145 -8.60 7.10 -4.76
C ASN A 145 -8.96 8.23 -3.78
N ALA A 146 -10.22 8.29 -3.34
CA ALA A 146 -10.73 9.27 -2.39
C ALA A 146 -10.68 8.76 -0.93
N ALA A 147 -10.33 7.50 -0.70
CA ALA A 147 -10.22 6.90 0.63
C ALA A 147 -9.40 7.75 1.63
N PRO A 148 -8.26 8.38 1.25
CA PRO A 148 -7.47 9.16 2.19
C PRO A 148 -8.19 10.37 2.77
N ALA A 149 -9.18 10.95 2.09
CA ALA A 149 -9.94 12.09 2.61
C ALA A 149 -10.74 11.75 3.89
N ARG A 150 -10.95 10.46 4.16
CA ARG A 150 -11.61 9.95 5.36
C ARG A 150 -10.65 9.73 6.53
N LEU A 151 -9.33 9.70 6.28
CA LEU A 151 -8.34 9.54 7.33
C LEU A 151 -8.10 10.87 8.05
N PRO A 152 -7.90 10.86 9.37
CA PRO A 152 -7.42 12.04 10.09
C PRO A 152 -6.01 12.40 9.62
N SER A 153 -5.70 13.69 9.59
CA SER A 153 -4.36 14.19 9.29
C SER A 153 -3.39 13.82 10.41
N ALA A 154 -2.19 13.40 10.03
CA ALA A 154 -1.09 13.14 10.96
C ALA A 154 -0.62 14.41 11.70
N HIS A 155 -0.94 15.61 11.17
CA HIS A 155 -0.55 16.89 11.75
C HIS A 155 -1.62 17.50 12.66
N ASP A 156 -2.91 17.34 12.30
CA ASP A 156 -4.04 17.75 13.14
C ASP A 156 -5.16 16.69 13.01
N PRO A 157 -5.43 15.90 14.06
CA PRO A 157 -6.50 14.90 14.03
C PRO A 157 -7.91 15.46 13.77
N ARG A 158 -8.10 16.78 13.86
CA ARG A 158 -9.35 17.48 13.51
C ARG A 158 -9.49 17.76 12.01
N MET A 159 -8.45 17.53 11.22
CA MET A 159 -8.45 17.75 9.78
C MET A 159 -8.37 16.42 9.02
N SER A 160 -8.85 16.39 7.78
CA SER A 160 -8.68 15.26 6.88
C SER A 160 -7.28 15.21 6.28
N TYR A 161 -6.81 14.01 5.97
CA TYR A 161 -5.59 13.79 5.20
C TYR A 161 -5.80 14.22 3.73
N LEU A 162 -4.80 14.91 3.17
CA LEU A 162 -4.84 15.51 1.82
C LEU A 162 -3.86 14.89 0.82
N GLY A 163 -3.17 13.80 1.19
CA GLY A 163 -2.23 13.12 0.31
C GLY A 163 -2.88 12.06 -0.57
N SER A 164 -2.04 11.20 -1.16
CA SER A 164 -2.47 10.14 -2.08
C SER A 164 -2.47 8.77 -1.40
N VAL A 165 -3.40 7.90 -1.79
CA VAL A 165 -3.40 6.50 -1.39
C VAL A 165 -2.31 5.72 -2.14
N LYS A 166 -1.56 4.89 -1.42
CA LYS A 166 -0.62 3.91 -1.99
C LYS A 166 -1.28 2.56 -2.19
N GLY A 167 -2.19 2.16 -1.29
CA GLY A 167 -3.02 0.98 -1.45
C GLY A 167 -4.30 1.01 -0.63
N VAL A 168 -5.37 0.43 -1.19
CA VAL A 168 -6.50 -0.08 -0.40
C VAL A 168 -6.45 -1.59 -0.53
N SER A 169 -6.33 -2.28 0.60
CA SER A 169 -6.05 -3.72 0.61
C SER A 169 -7.27 -4.52 1.04
N ALA A 170 -7.41 -4.85 2.33
CA ALA A 170 -8.60 -5.56 2.79
C ALA A 170 -9.81 -4.67 2.51
N PHE A 171 -10.79 -5.22 1.80
CA PHE A 171 -12.12 -4.64 1.66
C PHE A 171 -13.11 -5.73 2.02
N VAL A 172 -13.69 -5.61 3.23
CA VAL A 172 -14.48 -6.67 3.86
C VAL A 172 -15.82 -6.09 4.28
N PRO A 173 -16.89 -6.33 3.49
CA PRO A 173 -18.25 -6.01 3.90
C PRO A 173 -18.65 -6.79 5.16
N SER A 174 -19.47 -6.18 6.02
CA SER A 174 -20.02 -6.86 7.19
C SER A 174 -21.04 -7.94 6.80
N PRO A 175 -21.36 -8.91 7.68
CA PRO A 175 -22.31 -9.97 7.37
C PRO A 175 -23.71 -9.49 6.94
N SER A 176 -24.22 -8.39 7.47
CA SER A 176 -25.50 -7.83 6.97
C SER A 176 -25.35 -7.03 5.67
N GLY A 177 -24.11 -6.65 5.32
CA GLY A 177 -23.77 -5.66 4.31
C GLY A 177 -24.04 -4.22 4.73
N ARG A 178 -24.35 -3.94 6.00
CA ARG A 178 -24.55 -2.58 6.53
C ARG A 178 -23.25 -1.79 6.62
N TYR A 179 -22.14 -2.45 6.96
CA TYR A 179 -20.84 -1.80 7.06
C TYR A 179 -19.87 -2.36 6.02
N ALA A 180 -18.79 -1.61 5.77
CA ALA A 180 -17.57 -2.14 5.17
C ALA A 180 -16.37 -1.75 6.01
N ALA A 181 -15.52 -2.72 6.30
CA ALA A 181 -14.19 -2.49 6.83
C ALA A 181 -13.20 -2.47 5.66
N TYR A 182 -12.27 -1.53 5.66
CA TYR A 182 -11.17 -1.56 4.71
C TYR A 182 -9.87 -0.99 5.28
N THR A 183 -8.73 -1.44 4.77
CA THR A 183 -7.40 -0.99 5.19
C THR A 183 -6.76 -0.11 4.12
N VAL A 184 -6.19 1.01 4.53
CA VAL A 184 -5.57 2.01 3.63
C VAL A 184 -4.12 2.24 4.01
N ASP A 185 -3.22 2.15 3.03
CA ASP A 185 -1.84 2.56 3.13
C ASP A 185 -1.63 3.86 2.33
N VAL A 186 -1.07 4.87 2.98
CA VAL A 186 -0.76 6.18 2.39
C VAL A 186 0.74 6.47 2.28
N THR A 187 1.59 5.59 2.83
CA THR A 187 3.05 5.74 2.85
C THR A 187 3.76 4.72 1.95
N GLY A 188 3.17 3.53 1.76
CA GLY A 188 3.80 2.39 1.12
C GLY A 188 4.61 1.52 2.10
N GLU A 189 4.46 1.76 3.41
CA GLU A 189 5.20 1.04 4.46
C GLU A 189 4.47 -0.22 4.94
N GLU A 190 3.35 -0.59 4.32
CA GLU A 190 2.50 -1.72 4.74
C GLU A 190 2.03 -1.59 6.20
N ARG A 191 1.88 -0.35 6.65
CA ARG A 191 1.24 0.04 7.91
C ARG A 191 -0.08 0.72 7.57
N PHE A 192 -1.19 0.08 7.92
CA PHE A 192 -2.50 0.48 7.41
C PHE A 192 -3.30 1.25 8.46
N GLY A 193 -4.15 2.15 7.98
CA GLY A 193 -5.31 2.64 8.72
C GLY A 193 -6.52 1.76 8.41
N LEU A 194 -7.07 1.11 9.43
CA LEU A 194 -8.36 0.41 9.35
C LEU A 194 -9.49 1.42 9.45
N MET A 195 -10.37 1.41 8.45
CA MET A 195 -11.55 2.23 8.33
C MET A 195 -12.79 1.35 8.42
N VAL A 196 -13.76 1.70 9.26
CA VAL A 196 -15.10 1.10 9.22
C VAL A 196 -16.09 2.18 8.84
N VAL A 197 -16.85 1.93 7.77
CA VAL A 197 -17.85 2.88 7.26
C VAL A 197 -19.24 2.25 7.24
N GLU A 198 -20.25 3.02 7.61
CA GLU A 198 -21.66 2.65 7.42
C GLU A 198 -22.08 2.94 5.98
N LEU A 199 -22.70 1.94 5.35
CA LEU A 199 -23.06 1.98 3.94
C LEU A 199 -24.52 2.40 3.76
N ALA A 200 -24.74 3.69 3.54
CA ALA A 200 -26.01 4.18 3.05
C ALA A 200 -26.26 3.71 1.60
N PRO A 201 -27.52 3.47 1.18
CA PRO A 201 -27.83 3.17 -0.21
C PRO A 201 -27.57 4.40 -1.07
N VAL A 202 -26.72 4.23 -2.08
CA VAL A 202 -26.23 5.30 -2.95
C VAL A 202 -26.24 4.80 -4.39
N PRO A 203 -27.24 5.19 -5.22
CA PRO A 203 -27.32 4.72 -6.61
C PRO A 203 -26.04 5.02 -7.39
N PHE A 204 -25.52 4.01 -8.08
CA PHE A 204 -24.44 4.17 -9.05
C PHE A 204 -25.03 4.58 -10.40
N LEU A 205 -24.61 5.75 -10.89
CA LEU A 205 -25.01 6.26 -12.20
C LEU A 205 -23.80 6.15 -13.15
N GLU A 206 -23.94 5.42 -14.25
CA GLU A 206 -22.87 5.32 -15.24
C GLU A 206 -22.53 6.70 -15.82
N GLY A 207 -21.25 7.06 -15.80
CA GLY A 207 -20.78 8.36 -16.30
C GLY A 207 -20.86 9.52 -15.29
N ALA A 208 -21.47 9.31 -14.11
CA ALA A 208 -21.32 10.24 -12.99
C ALA A 208 -19.90 10.08 -12.42
N GLY A 209 -19.01 10.98 -12.81
CA GLY A 209 -17.70 11.10 -12.17
C GLY A 209 -17.89 11.43 -10.69
N GLY A 210 -17.54 10.49 -9.82
CA GLY A 210 -16.92 10.76 -8.52
C GLY A 210 -17.79 11.24 -7.36
N GLU A 211 -19.02 11.72 -7.54
CA GLU A 211 -19.78 12.28 -6.42
C GLU A 211 -21.21 11.76 -6.40
N SER A 212 -21.42 10.65 -5.70
CA SER A 212 -22.76 10.32 -5.25
C SER A 212 -22.95 10.90 -3.86
N GLU A 213 -23.94 11.79 -3.73
CA GLU A 213 -24.12 12.85 -2.71
C GLU A 213 -24.30 12.40 -1.26
N ARG A 214 -24.07 11.12 -0.91
CA ARG A 214 -24.09 10.66 0.48
C ARG A 214 -22.79 9.96 0.83
N PRO A 215 -21.89 10.63 1.60
CA PRO A 215 -20.71 9.95 2.09
C PRO A 215 -21.14 8.84 3.05
N SER A 216 -20.61 7.63 2.84
CA SER A 216 -20.57 6.61 3.89
C SER A 216 -19.96 7.24 5.15
N GLU A 217 -20.66 7.16 6.28
CA GLU A 217 -20.19 7.75 7.54
C GLU A 217 -19.11 6.83 8.14
N MET A 218 -17.97 7.41 8.52
CA MET A 218 -16.93 6.65 9.24
C MET A 218 -17.39 6.43 10.68
N VAL A 219 -17.52 5.17 11.07
CA VAL A 219 -17.95 4.77 12.42
C VAL A 219 -16.79 4.35 13.31
N ALA A 220 -15.67 3.90 12.73
CA ALA A 220 -14.46 3.63 13.47
C ALA A 220 -13.20 3.79 12.61
N HIS A 221 -12.09 4.14 13.26
CA HIS A 221 -10.76 4.20 12.68
C HIS A 221 -9.72 3.66 13.67
N VAL A 222 -8.82 2.81 13.20
CA VAL A 222 -7.65 2.33 13.96
C VAL A 222 -6.41 2.46 13.10
N ALA A 223 -5.40 3.15 13.61
CA ALA A 223 -4.12 3.33 12.92
C ALA A 223 -3.14 2.20 13.26
N ASP A 224 -2.13 2.04 12.41
CA ASP A 224 -0.99 1.13 12.59
C ASP A 224 -1.38 -0.33 12.77
N VAL A 225 -2.28 -0.77 11.89
CA VAL A 225 -2.73 -2.16 11.83
C VAL A 225 -2.07 -2.89 10.67
N ASP A 226 -2.11 -4.22 10.77
CA ASP A 226 -1.84 -5.12 9.65
C ASP A 226 -2.86 -4.95 8.52
N VAL A 227 -2.54 -5.51 7.36
CA VAL A 227 -3.37 -5.45 6.16
C VAL A 227 -4.74 -6.11 6.34
N ASP A 228 -4.79 -7.21 7.11
CA ASP A 228 -5.95 -8.10 7.18
C ASP A 228 -6.93 -7.74 8.30
N VAL A 229 -8.22 -7.84 7.96
CA VAL A 229 -9.33 -7.67 8.89
C VAL A 229 -10.43 -8.70 8.63
N ALA A 230 -11.15 -9.08 9.69
CA ALA A 230 -12.24 -10.04 9.59
C ALA A 230 -13.39 -9.65 10.51
N TRP A 231 -14.61 -9.65 9.98
CA TRP A 231 -15.81 -9.52 10.81
C TRP A 231 -16.01 -10.79 11.64
N GLY A 232 -16.67 -10.63 12.79
CA GLY A 232 -17.19 -11.75 13.56
C GLY A 232 -18.36 -12.43 12.85
N SER A 233 -19.19 -13.13 13.62
CA SER A 233 -20.42 -13.75 13.10
C SER A 233 -21.50 -12.75 12.67
N ASP A 234 -21.38 -11.49 13.08
CA ASP A 234 -22.31 -10.41 12.79
C ASP A 234 -21.57 -9.07 12.66
N ASP A 235 -22.35 -7.97 12.60
CA ASP A 235 -21.84 -6.61 12.45
C ASP A 235 -21.29 -5.98 13.74
N SER A 236 -21.32 -6.67 14.89
CA SER A 236 -20.98 -6.07 16.19
C SER A 236 -19.50 -6.13 16.54
N GLU A 237 -18.75 -7.05 15.94
CA GLU A 237 -17.34 -7.28 16.24
C GLU A 237 -16.50 -7.41 14.96
N LEU A 238 -15.31 -6.81 14.98
CA LEU A 238 -14.31 -6.87 13.92
C LEU A 238 -12.93 -7.20 14.53
N TYR A 239 -12.17 -8.05 13.88
CA TYR A 239 -10.85 -8.51 14.31
C TYR A 239 -9.78 -7.99 13.37
N TYR A 240 -8.65 -7.55 13.94
CA TYR A 240 -7.50 -7.00 13.22
C TYR A 240 -6.22 -7.23 14.04
N ALA A 241 -5.04 -7.18 13.41
CA ALA A 241 -3.77 -7.27 14.11
C ALA A 241 -3.05 -5.92 14.19
N SER A 242 -2.32 -5.66 15.27
CA SER A 242 -1.36 -4.55 15.36
C SER A 242 0.05 -5.00 15.02
N MET A 243 0.84 -4.07 14.49
CA MET A 243 2.24 -4.29 14.13
C MET A 243 3.18 -4.06 15.32
N ASP A 244 4.32 -4.74 15.32
CA ASP A 244 5.44 -4.42 16.21
C ASP A 244 6.37 -3.38 15.58
N GLU A 245 7.44 -3.01 16.29
CA GLU A 245 8.43 -2.03 15.81
C GLU A 245 9.17 -2.49 14.53
N THR A 246 9.13 -3.79 14.22
CA THR A 246 9.74 -4.38 13.01
C THR A 246 8.75 -4.57 11.87
N GLY A 247 7.50 -4.12 12.04
CA GLY A 247 6.45 -4.26 11.03
C GLY A 247 5.87 -5.67 10.96
N ARG A 248 5.92 -6.46 12.03
CA ARG A 248 5.29 -7.80 12.07
C ARG A 248 3.96 -7.76 12.82
N PRO A 249 2.90 -8.41 12.30
CA PRO A 249 1.69 -8.62 13.06
C PRO A 249 2.00 -9.50 14.28
N TRP A 250 1.65 -9.05 15.49
CA TRP A 250 2.01 -9.77 16.72
C TRP A 250 0.89 -9.88 17.75
N ARG A 251 -0.15 -9.03 17.64
CA ARG A 251 -1.26 -9.02 18.58
C ARG A 251 -2.57 -8.87 17.83
N LEU A 252 -3.47 -9.85 18.03
CA LEU A 252 -4.83 -9.80 17.55
C LEU A 252 -5.69 -8.96 18.50
N HIS A 253 -6.51 -8.09 17.93
CA HIS A 253 -7.44 -7.21 18.63
C HIS A 253 -8.86 -7.50 18.19
N ARG A 254 -9.80 -7.06 19.04
CA ARG A 254 -11.23 -7.05 18.75
C ARG A 254 -11.76 -5.64 18.92
N LEU A 255 -12.29 -5.08 17.84
CA LEU A 255 -13.07 -3.85 17.82
C LEU A 255 -14.55 -4.20 18.01
N ARG A 256 -15.25 -3.43 18.84
CA ARG A 256 -16.72 -3.49 19.00
C ARG A 256 -17.31 -2.21 18.45
N LEU A 257 -18.37 -2.34 17.64
CA LEU A 257 -19.08 -1.21 17.01
C LEU A 257 -20.35 -0.82 17.75
#